data_AF-A0A1I7EDC9-F1
#
_entry.id   AF-A0A1I7EDC9-F1
#
_cell.length_a   1.000
_cell.length_b   1.000
_cell.length_c   1.000
_cell.angle_alpha   90.00
_cell.angle_beta   90.00
_cell.angle_gamma   90.00
#
_symmetry.space_group_name_H-M   'P 1'
#
loop_
_entity.id
_entity.type
_entity.pdbx_description
1 polymer ?
#
loop_
_entity_poly.entity_id
_entity_poly.type
_entity_poly.pdbx_seq_one_letter_code
_entity_poly.pdbx_strand_id
1 'polypeptide(L)' 'MNTTIEHDARLELLLSIAHETLGIATFELSGKPSADLRIVRVDSLARALEAAYDAGLMVGHRVSSNKCPADHLQ' A
#
# COMPACT_ATOMS: atom_id res chain seq x y z
N MET A 1 -13.75 -21.19 4.76
CA MET A 1 -14.88 -20.24 4.80
C MET A 1 -14.60 -19.39 6.04
N ASN A 2 -14.29 -18.09 6.04
CA ASN A 2 -14.82 -16.95 5.29
C ASN A 2 -13.73 -15.83 5.36
N THR A 3 -13.21 -15.30 4.25
CA THR A 3 -12.24 -14.16 4.26
C THR A 3 -12.57 -13.11 3.21
N THR A 4 -13.85 -12.91 2.92
CA THR A 4 -14.32 -12.02 1.85
C THR A 4 -14.94 -10.72 2.36
N ILE A 5 -15.04 -10.52 3.69
CA ILE A 5 -15.67 -9.32 4.30
C ILE A 5 -14.63 -8.32 4.85
N GLU A 6 -13.37 -8.72 5.06
CA GLU A 6 -12.29 -7.80 5.47
C GLU A 6 -11.70 -6.98 4.30
N HIS A 7 -12.28 -7.09 3.10
CA HIS A 7 -11.70 -6.60 1.85
C HIS A 7 -12.02 -5.15 1.44
N ASP A 8 -12.69 -4.34 2.27
CA ASP A 8 -12.96 -2.94 1.86
C ASP A 8 -12.58 -1.85 2.88
N ALA A 9 -12.88 -1.99 4.17
CA ALA A 9 -12.66 -0.89 5.12
C ALA A 9 -11.18 -0.43 5.22
N ARG A 10 -10.23 -1.37 5.13
CA ARG A 10 -8.79 -1.05 5.11
C ARG A 10 -8.39 -0.28 3.84
N LEU A 11 -8.98 -0.66 2.71
CA LEU A 11 -8.69 -0.05 1.41
C LEU A 11 -9.32 1.35 1.33
N GLU A 12 -10.55 1.52 1.81
CA GLU A 12 -11.24 2.80 1.94
C GLU A 12 -10.47 3.80 2.82
N LEU A 13 -9.92 3.33 3.96
CA LEU A 13 -9.10 4.15 4.83
C LEU A 13 -7.79 4.56 4.16
N LEU A 14 -7.10 3.63 3.49
CA LEU A 14 -5.89 3.94 2.70
C LEU A 14 -6.19 4.93 1.59
N LEU A 15 -7.34 4.79 0.92
CA LEU A 15 -7.74 5.68 -0.16
C LEU A 15 -8.05 7.08 0.37
N SER A 16 -8.68 7.19 1.54
CA SER A 16 -8.94 8.46 2.22
C SER A 16 -7.63 9.19 2.55
N ILE A 17 -6.66 8.48 3.14
CA ILE A 17 -5.33 9.02 3.44
C ILE A 17 -4.62 9.46 2.14
N ALA A 18 -4.62 8.62 1.10
CA ALA A 18 -3.96 8.91 -0.17
C ALA A 18 -4.61 10.09 -0.90
N HIS A 19 -5.93 10.25 -0.80
CA HIS A 19 -6.64 11.39 -1.36
C HIS A 19 -6.24 12.69 -0.65
N GLU A 20 -6.23 12.71 0.69
CA GLU A 20 -5.93 13.88 1.49
C GLU A 20 -4.45 14.32 1.39
N THR A 21 -3.53 13.36 1.32
CA THR A 21 -2.09 13.64 1.41
C THR A 21 -1.40 13.67 0.05
N LEU A 22 -1.81 12.82 -0.89
CA LEU A 22 -1.16 12.63 -2.20
C LEU A 22 -2.03 13.07 -3.38
N GLY A 23 -3.30 13.43 -3.13
CA GLY A 23 -4.27 13.77 -4.18
C GLY A 23 -4.66 12.56 -5.06
N ILE A 24 -4.46 11.33 -4.56
CA ILE A 24 -4.79 10.10 -5.28
C ILE A 24 -6.24 9.72 -4.96
N ALA A 25 -7.12 9.84 -5.95
CA ALA A 25 -8.56 9.63 -5.77
C ALA A 25 -9.01 8.17 -5.98
N THR A 26 -8.16 7.33 -6.59
CA THR A 26 -8.44 5.91 -6.81
C THR A 26 -7.14 5.13 -6.94
N PHE A 27 -7.18 3.84 -6.57
CA PHE A 27 -6.11 2.89 -6.85
C PHE A 27 -6.37 2.04 -8.11
N GLU A 28 -7.51 2.26 -8.78
CA GLU A 28 -7.82 1.62 -10.05
C GLU A 28 -6.93 2.17 -11.17
N LEU A 29 -6.35 1.25 -11.95
CA LEU A 29 -5.54 1.61 -13.11
C LEU A 29 -6.44 2.10 -14.24
N SER A 30 -6.15 3.29 -14.74
CA SER A 30 -6.84 3.85 -15.89
C SER A 30 -6.31 3.33 -17.23
N GLY A 31 -5.12 2.71 -17.22
CA GLY A 31 -4.39 2.29 -18.42
C GLY A 31 -3.64 3.44 -19.10
N LYS A 32 -3.62 4.63 -18.49
CA LYS A 32 -2.90 5.81 -18.97
C LYS A 32 -1.73 6.11 -18.02
N PRO A 33 -0.47 6.05 -18.48
CA PRO A 33 0.69 6.27 -17.62
C PRO A 33 0.66 7.61 -16.87
N SER A 34 0.12 8.66 -17.49
CA SER A 34 0.01 9.98 -16.87
C SER A 34 -1.00 10.09 -15.73
N ALA A 35 -1.93 9.13 -15.62
CA ALA A 35 -2.90 9.06 -14.54
C ALA A 35 -2.51 8.00 -13.49
N ASP A 36 -1.85 6.93 -13.93
CA ASP A 36 -1.47 5.78 -13.09
C ASP A 36 -0.13 6.01 -12.37
N LEU A 37 0.77 6.84 -12.92
CA LEU A 37 2.03 7.24 -12.29
C LEU A 37 1.95 8.70 -11.85
N ARG A 38 2.29 8.96 -10.59
CA ARG A 38 2.25 10.32 -10.03
C ARG A 38 3.60 10.72 -9.45
N ILE A 39 4.00 11.95 -9.78
CA ILE A 39 5.10 12.63 -9.09
C ILE A 39 4.51 13.23 -7.81
N VAL A 40 5.03 12.82 -6.66
CA VAL A 40 4.63 13.33 -5.35
C VAL A 40 5.81 13.99 -4.65
N ARG A 41 5.52 14.93 -3.76
CA ARG A 41 6.54 15.51 -2.88
C ARG A 41 6.92 14.51 -1.79
N VAL A 42 8.20 14.47 -1.45
CA VAL A 42 8.72 13.57 -0.41
C VAL A 42 8.08 13.86 0.95
N ASP A 43 7.82 15.13 1.27
CA ASP A 43 7.16 15.51 2.53
C ASP A 43 5.70 15.02 2.61
N SER A 44 4.96 15.06 1.49
CA SER A 44 3.59 14.56 1.42
C SER A 44 3.54 13.03 1.54
N LEU A 45 4.52 12.34 0.95
CA LEU A 45 4.68 10.90 1.12
C LEU A 45 4.95 10.51 2.58
N ALA A 46 5.84 11.21 3.27
CA ALA A 46 6.11 10.95 4.68
C ALA A 46 4.84 11.10 5.53
N ARG A 47 4.07 12.19 5.33
CA ARG A 47 2.80 12.42 6.03
C ARG A 47 1.76 11.33 5.75
N ALA A 48 1.68 10.82 4.52
CA ALA A 48 0.77 9.73 4.17
C ALA A 48 1.10 8.45 4.94
N LEU A 49 2.40 8.13 5.08
CA LEU A 49 2.87 6.95 5.81
C LEU A 49 2.63 7.10 7.32
N GLU A 50 2.93 8.28 7.88
CA GLU A 50 2.64 8.60 9.29
C GLU A 50 1.14 8.47 9.58
N ALA A 51 0.27 9.06 8.74
CA ALA A 51 -1.17 8.95 8.90
C ALA A 51 -1.68 7.50 8.82
N ALA A 52 -1.07 6.67 7.97
CA ALA A 52 -1.39 5.25 7.92
C ALA A 52 -0.99 4.54 9.22
N TYR A 53 0.17 4.84 9.79
CA TYR A 53 0.59 4.28 11.07
C TYR A 53 -0.31 4.72 12.23
N ASP A 54 -0.66 5.99 12.30
CA ASP A 54 -1.56 6.55 13.32
C ASP A 54 -2.96 5.91 13.24
N ALA A 55 -3.41 5.57 12.03
CA ALA A 55 -4.67 4.87 11.80
C ALA A 55 -4.60 3.35 12.08
N GLY A 56 -3.46 2.86 12.58
CA GLY A 56 -3.26 1.44 12.91
C GLY A 56 -2.98 0.54 11.70
N LEU A 57 -2.73 1.13 10.52
CA LEU A 57 -2.37 0.39 9.30
C LEU A 57 -0.89 0.00 9.32
N MET A 58 -0.55 -0.93 10.20
CA MET A 58 0.78 -1.52 10.23
C MET A 58 0.83 -2.69 9.26
N VAL A 59 1.52 -2.52 8.13
CA VAL A 59 2.01 -3.67 7.36
C VAL A 59 3.13 -4.28 8.19
N GLY A 60 2.79 -5.29 8.99
CA GLY A 60 3.80 -6.13 9.61
C GLY A 60 4.77 -6.59 8.54
N HIS A 61 6.06 -6.43 8.78
CA HIS A 61 7.13 -6.92 7.94
C HIS A 61 7.03 -8.44 7.82
N ARG A 62 6.12 -8.93 6.99
CA ARG A 62 6.27 -10.24 6.38
C ARG A 62 7.35 -10.04 5.32
N VAL A 63 8.60 -10.00 5.77
CA VAL A 63 9.60 -10.76 5.05
C VAL A 63 9.05 -12.17 5.03
N SER A 64 8.30 -12.45 3.96
CA SER A 64 8.34 -13.78 3.40
C SER A 64 9.81 -13.99 3.15
N SER A 65 10.48 -14.64 4.10
CA SER A 65 11.63 -15.45 3.78
C SER A 65 11.10 -16.39 2.70
N ASN A 66 11.19 -15.95 1.44
CA ASN A 66 11.73 -16.80 0.42
C ASN A 66 13.08 -17.25 1.01
N LYS A 67 13.02 -18.29 1.83
CA LYS A 67 14.11 -19.26 1.86
C LYS A 67 14.32 -19.55 0.40
N CYS A 68 15.40 -19.03 -0.18
CA CYS A 68 15.99 -19.70 -1.31
C CYS A 68 16.01 -21.18 -0.92
N PRO A 69 15.46 -22.11 -1.71
CA PRO A 69 15.87 -23.49 -1.54
C PRO A 69 17.39 -23.43 -1.61
N ALA A 70 18.05 -23.83 -0.52
CA ALA A 70 19.49 -23.97 -0.55
C ALA A 70 19.75 -24.99 -1.64
N ASP A 71 20.15 -24.49 -2.81
CA ASP A 71 20.63 -25.32 -3.88
C ASP A 71 21.77 -26.15 -3.30
N HIS A 72 21.62 -27.45 -3.54
CA HIS A 72 22.61 -28.47 -3.31
C HIS A 72 24.03 -27.96 -3.57
N LEU A 73 24.87 -27.97 -2.54
CA LEU A 73 26.26 -28.33 -2.74
C LEU A 73 26.87 -28.99 -1.49
N GLN A 74 27.31 -30.22 -1.73
CA GLN A 74 28.05 -31.18 -0.90
C GLN A 74 27.22 -32.07 0.04
#